data_AF-X0ZVL3-F1
#
_entry.id   AF-X0ZVL3-F1
#
_cell.length_a   1.000
_cell.length_b   1.000
_cell.length_c   1.000
_cell.angle_alpha   90.00
_cell.angle_beta   90.00
_cell.angle_gamma   90.00
#
_symmetry.space_group_name_H-M   'P 1'
#
loop_
_entity.id
_entity.type
_entity.pdbx_description
1 polymer ?
#
loop_
_entity_poly.entity_id
_entity_poly.type
_entity_poly.pdbx_seq_one_letter_code
_entity_poly.pdbx_strand_id
1 'polypeptide(L)'
;PKTLECEHLNAISQASALYLCNVGGYIGPASAMELGWARAFGKMVFVKEQCDDVTLRHFMGEQATPEQVKELMLEERATSAPSQLD
;
A
#
# COMPACT_ATOMS: atom_id res chain seq x y z
N PRO A 1 4.53 -9.20 -21.52
CA PRO A 1 3.35 -8.79 -20.71
C PRO A 1 3.25 -9.51 -19.35
N LYS A 2 3.18 -10.85 -19.32
CA LYS A 2 3.05 -11.62 -18.05
C LYS A 2 4.22 -11.43 -17.06
N THR A 3 5.42 -11.14 -17.55
CA THR A 3 6.61 -10.93 -16.71
C THR A 3 6.47 -9.67 -15.86
N LEU A 4 6.05 -8.56 -16.46
CA LEU A 4 5.93 -7.27 -15.77
C LEU A 4 4.88 -7.30 -14.66
N GLU A 5 3.71 -7.89 -14.92
CA GLU A 5 2.68 -8.06 -13.90
C GLU A 5 3.18 -8.90 -12.73
N CYS A 6 3.79 -10.06 -13.00
CA CYS A 6 4.34 -10.91 -11.94
C CYS A 6 5.44 -10.20 -11.14
N GLU A 7 6.30 -9.41 -11.80
CA GLU A 7 7.35 -8.63 -11.15
C GLU A 7 6.74 -7.60 -10.17
N HIS A 8 5.69 -6.89 -10.58
CA HIS A 8 4.99 -5.93 -9.72
C HIS A 8 4.34 -6.63 -8.51
N LEU A 9 3.59 -7.71 -8.74
CA LEU A 9 2.91 -8.44 -7.67
C LEU A 9 3.89 -9.08 -6.68
N ASN A 10 5.05 -9.53 -7.17
CA ASN A 10 6.14 -10.04 -6.34
C ASN A 10 6.85 -8.94 -5.54
N ALA A 11 7.01 -7.74 -6.12
CA ALA A 11 7.52 -6.60 -5.38
C ALA A 11 6.58 -6.21 -4.23
N ILE A 12 5.27 -6.20 -4.49
CA ILE A 12 4.25 -5.91 -3.47
C ILE A 12 4.27 -6.95 -2.35
N SER A 13 4.39 -8.25 -2.66
CA SER A 13 4.41 -9.29 -1.63
C SER A 13 5.63 -9.20 -0.70
N GLN A 14 6.75 -8.67 -1.19
CA GLN A 14 7.98 -8.48 -0.42
C GLN A 14 8.08 -7.12 0.28
N ALA A 15 7.29 -6.13 -0.14
CA ALA A 15 7.29 -4.80 0.47
C ALA A 15 6.64 -4.78 1.87
N SER A 16 6.98 -3.76 2.68
CA SER A 16 6.28 -3.49 3.96
C SER A 16 4.91 -2.85 3.72
N ALA A 17 4.81 -1.98 2.72
CA ALA A 17 3.60 -1.24 2.39
C ALA A 17 3.51 -0.96 0.88
N LEU A 18 2.29 -0.69 0.42
CA LEU A 18 1.99 -0.16 -0.92
C LEU A 18 1.62 1.31 -0.81
N TYR A 19 2.25 2.17 -1.62
CA TYR A 19 1.85 3.57 -1.78
C TYR A 19 1.38 3.83 -3.21
N LEU A 20 0.11 4.20 -3.38
CA LEU A 20 -0.46 4.53 -4.68
C LEU A 20 -0.36 6.03 -4.96
N CYS A 21 0.39 6.40 -6.00
CA CYS A 21 0.46 7.77 -6.50
C CYS A 21 -0.69 8.03 -7.49
N ASN A 22 -1.91 8.15 -6.98
CA ASN A 22 -3.14 8.31 -7.76
C ASN A 22 -3.57 9.78 -7.87
N VAL A 23 -2.91 10.53 -8.76
CA VAL A 23 -3.25 11.94 -9.01
C VAL A 23 -4.70 12.08 -9.49
N GLY A 24 -5.46 12.98 -8.87
CA GLY A 24 -6.89 13.16 -9.14
C GLY A 24 -7.76 11.98 -8.66
N GLY A 25 -7.24 11.14 -7.76
CA GLY A 25 -7.95 9.99 -7.21
C GLY A 25 -8.15 8.82 -8.19
N TYR A 26 -7.56 8.86 -9.40
CA TYR A 26 -7.80 7.84 -10.41
C TYR A 26 -7.16 6.48 -10.06
N ILE A 27 -7.96 5.42 -10.06
CA ILE A 27 -7.52 4.03 -9.90
C ILE A 27 -7.88 3.25 -11.15
N GLY A 28 -6.87 2.94 -11.97
CA GLY A 28 -7.05 2.09 -13.15
C GLY A 28 -7.09 0.60 -12.81
N PRO A 29 -7.42 -0.27 -13.79
CA PRO A 29 -7.53 -1.71 -13.57
C PRO A 29 -6.26 -2.37 -12.99
N ALA A 30 -5.08 -1.96 -13.43
CA ALA A 30 -3.81 -2.46 -12.90
C ALA A 30 -3.61 -2.07 -11.43
N SER A 31 -3.83 -0.79 -11.09
CA SER A 31 -3.71 -0.31 -9.71
C SER A 31 -4.79 -0.90 -8.80
N ALA A 32 -5.99 -1.18 -9.30
CA ALA A 32 -7.04 -1.89 -8.56
C ALA A 32 -6.62 -3.33 -8.24
N MET A 33 -5.98 -4.02 -9.19
CA MET A 33 -5.43 -5.36 -8.98
C MET A 33 -4.28 -5.34 -7.97
N GLU A 34 -3.34 -4.41 -8.10
CA GLU A 34 -2.22 -4.23 -7.15
C GLU A 34 -2.74 -3.90 -5.74
N LEU A 35 -3.79 -3.07 -5.63
CA LEU A 35 -4.48 -2.78 -4.37
C LEU A 35 -5.08 -4.03 -3.75
N GLY A 36 -5.84 -4.82 -4.54
CA GLY A 36 -6.42 -6.07 -4.08
C GLY A 36 -5.35 -7.08 -3.63
N TRP A 37 -4.25 -7.16 -4.36
CA TRP A 37 -3.12 -8.02 -4.03
C TRP A 37 -2.45 -7.60 -2.71
N ALA A 38 -2.16 -6.32 -2.54
CA ALA A 38 -1.60 -5.79 -1.29
C ALA A 38 -2.49 -6.10 -0.09
N ARG A 39 -3.82 -5.91 -0.24
CA ARG A 39 -4.80 -6.26 0.80
C ARG A 39 -4.80 -7.74 1.14
N ALA A 40 -4.77 -8.61 0.12
CA ALA A 40 -4.72 -10.07 0.33
C ALA A 40 -3.47 -10.52 1.10
N PHE A 41 -2.34 -9.83 0.90
CA PHE A 41 -1.08 -10.07 1.64
C PHE A 41 -0.98 -9.34 2.98
N GLY A 42 -2.05 -8.66 3.42
CA GLY A 42 -2.06 -7.91 4.68
C GLY A 42 -1.12 -6.71 4.70
N LYS A 43 -0.75 -6.16 3.54
CA LYS A 43 0.13 -5.00 3.45
C LYS A 43 -0.58 -3.74 3.91
N MET A 44 0.15 -2.85 4.56
CA MET A 44 -0.30 -1.48 4.76
C MET A 44 -0.45 -0.81 3.40
N VAL A 45 -1.56 -0.10 3.19
CA VAL A 45 -1.83 0.61 1.95
C VAL A 45 -1.97 2.08 2.27
N PHE A 46 -1.32 2.90 1.46
CA PHE A 46 -1.42 4.35 1.47
C PHE A 46 -1.74 4.87 0.08
N VAL A 47 -2.41 6.01 0.03
CA VAL A 47 -2.84 6.65 -1.22
C VAL A 47 -2.51 8.14 -1.16
N LYS A 48 -2.17 8.73 -2.30
CA LYS A 48 -1.98 10.18 -2.38
C LYS A 48 -3.32 10.92 -2.22
N GLU A 49 -4.36 10.41 -2.85
CA GLU A 49 -5.70 10.98 -2.89
C GLU A 49 -6.74 9.86 -2.72
N GLN A 50 -7.91 10.14 -2.15
CA GLN A 50 -9.01 9.17 -2.16
C GLN A 50 -9.68 9.15 -3.53
N CYS A 51 -10.19 8.00 -3.97
CA CYS A 51 -10.97 7.91 -5.20
C CYS A 51 -12.45 8.21 -4.95
N ASP A 52 -13.17 8.66 -5.97
CA ASP A 52 -14.62 8.94 -5.89
C ASP A 52 -15.51 7.70 -5.97
N ASP A 53 -14.98 6.60 -6.50
CA ASP A 53 -15.70 5.33 -6.53
C ASP A 53 -15.85 4.78 -5.11
N VAL A 54 -17.10 4.73 -4.63
CA VAL A 54 -17.43 4.30 -3.27
C VAL A 54 -16.96 2.87 -3.00
N THR A 55 -17.07 1.99 -3.97
CA THR A 55 -16.69 0.58 -3.81
C THR A 55 -15.19 0.46 -3.65
N LEU A 56 -14.41 1.10 -4.53
CA LEU A 56 -12.95 1.08 -4.46
C LEU A 56 -12.44 1.76 -3.18
N ARG A 57 -13.06 2.85 -2.75
CA ARG A 57 -12.70 3.57 -1.52
C ARG A 57 -12.70 2.67 -0.28
N HIS A 58 -13.58 1.68 -0.20
CA HIS A 58 -13.58 0.72 0.92
C HIS A 58 -12.32 -0.14 1.00
N PHE A 59 -11.64 -0.36 -0.13
CA PHE A 59 -10.40 -1.11 -0.20
C PHE A 59 -9.16 -0.21 -0.14
N MET A 60 -9.32 1.10 -0.36
CA MET A 60 -8.20 2.04 -0.36
C MET A 60 -7.56 2.19 1.01
N GLY A 61 -6.28 2.52 0.96
CA GLY A 61 -5.46 2.82 2.13
C GLY A 61 -5.78 4.17 2.77
N GLU A 62 -5.01 4.48 3.81
CA GLU A 62 -5.01 5.82 4.41
C GLU A 62 -4.44 6.84 3.41
N GLN A 63 -5.04 8.04 3.38
CA GLN A 63 -4.49 9.14 2.60
C GLN A 63 -3.33 9.78 3.36
N ALA A 64 -2.12 9.73 2.81
CA ALA A 64 -0.91 10.24 3.45
C ALA A 64 0.09 10.77 2.42
N THR A 65 0.94 11.72 2.81
CA THR A 65 2.10 12.13 2.02
C THR A 65 3.26 11.13 2.19
N PRO A 66 4.24 11.09 1.27
CA PRO A 66 5.42 10.23 1.42
C PRO A 66 6.18 10.45 2.74
N GLU A 67 6.24 11.69 3.24
CA GLU A 67 6.86 12.03 4.52
C GLU A 67 6.10 11.40 5.69
N GLN A 68 4.77 11.51 5.70
CA GLN A 68 3.92 10.89 6.72
C GLN A 68 4.04 9.37 6.69
N VAL A 69 4.06 8.77 5.50
CA VAL A 69 4.26 7.32 5.35
C VAL A 69 5.60 6.90 5.92
N LYS A 70 6.67 7.66 5.65
CA LYS A 70 7.98 7.39 6.23
C LYS A 70 7.93 7.40 7.76
N GLU A 71 7.28 8.38 8.37
CA GLU A 71 7.12 8.47 9.83
C GLU A 71 6.35 7.25 10.37
N LEU A 72 5.20 6.92 9.78
CA LEU A 72 4.38 5.77 10.16
C LEU A 72 5.14 4.44 10.03
N MET A 73 5.94 4.26 8.98
CA MET A 73 6.77 3.06 8.80
C MET A 73 7.90 2.96 9.85
N LEU A 74 8.45 4.09 10.31
CA LEU A 74 9.45 4.10 11.37
C LEU A 74 8.83 3.72 12.72
N GLU A 75 7.62 4.20 13.01
CA GLU A 75 6.86 3.86 14.21
C GLU A 75 6.44 2.38 14.22
N GLU A 76 5.91 1.88 13.10
CA GLU A 76 5.55 0.46 12.92
C GLU A 76 6.77 -0.43 13.21
N ARG A 77 7.94 -0.08 12.67
CA ARG A 77 9.17 -0.83 12.91
C ARG A 77 9.64 -0.79 14.37
N ALA A 78 9.45 0.34 15.05
CA ALA A 78 9.81 0.49 16.45
C ALA A 78 8.90 -0.35 17.37
N THR A 79 7.62 -0.50 16.99
CA THR A 79 6.64 -1.32 17.75
C THR A 79 6.70 -2.81 17.44
N SER A 80 7.18 -3.20 16.25
CA SER A 80 7.34 -4.61 15.84
C SER A 80 8.71 -5.22 16.20
N ALA A 81 9.66 -4.41 16.70
CA ALA A 81 10.91 -4.92 17.24
C ALA A 81 10.65 -5.74 18.52
N PRO A 82 11.13 -6.99 18.63
CA PRO A 82 10.95 -7.79 19.84
C PRO A 82 11.59 -7.07 21.03
N SER A 83 10.85 -6.98 22.14
CA SER A 83 11.37 -6.47 23.41
C SER A 83 12.59 -7.31 23.80
N GLN A 84 13.79 -6.77 23.66
CA GLN A 84 14.98 -7.37 24.26
C GLN A 84 14.96 -7.08 25.76
N LEU A 85 14.16 -7.85 26.51
CA LEU A 85 14.27 -8.05 27.95
C LEU A 85 13.81 -9.48 28.24
N ASP A 86 14.77 -10.41 28.22
CA ASP A 86 15.05 -11.42 29.26
C ASP A 86 16.16 -12.38 28.80
#